data_AF-A0A2M7WK96-F1
#
_entry.id   AF-A0A2M7WK96-F1
#
_cell.length_a   1.000
_cell.length_b   1.000
_cell.length_c   1.000
_cell.angle_alpha   90.00
_cell.angle_beta   90.00
_cell.angle_gamma   90.00
#
_symmetry.space_group_name_H-M   'P 1'
#
loop_
_entity.id
_entity.type
_entity.pdbx_description
1 polymer ?
#
loop_
_entity_poly.entity_id
_entity_poly.type
_entity_poly.pdbx_seq_one_letter_code
_entity_poly.pdbx_strand_id
1 'polypeptide(L)'
;MSQKRIWQFSGFKLIVMKIAEPGKYSLEFIGGIDYQSDGTIELRGERKKVQSDLDYLFTPKKAMSNSENRFELNFMLENKAEKFEKWLEKIVKDCRAVPENVP
;
A
#
# COMPACT_ATOMS: atom_id res chain seq x y z
N MET A 1 -19.42 -5.66 -0.25
CA MET A 1 -19.14 -4.22 -0.17
C MET A 1 -17.63 -4.01 -0.18
N SER A 2 -17.12 -3.07 -0.97
CA SER A 2 -15.69 -2.75 -0.98
C SER A 2 -15.33 -2.01 0.31
N GLN A 3 -14.36 -2.51 1.08
CA GLN A 3 -13.93 -1.87 2.33
C GLN A 3 -12.70 -0.99 2.05
N LYS A 4 -12.83 0.33 2.20
CA LYS A 4 -11.71 1.27 2.11
C LYS A 4 -11.16 1.56 3.50
N ARG A 5 -9.85 1.43 3.69
CA ARG A 5 -9.12 1.83 4.89
C ARG A 5 -8.00 2.78 4.49
N ILE A 6 -7.80 3.84 5.26
CA ILE A 6 -6.73 4.81 5.03
C ILE A 6 -5.86 4.83 6.28
N TRP A 7 -4.55 4.69 6.08
CA TRP A 7 -3.54 4.73 7.12
C TRP A 7 -2.59 5.88 6.85
N GLN A 8 -2.43 6.77 7.83
CA GLN A 8 -1.49 7.89 7.78
C GLN A 8 -0.19 7.49 8.48
N PHE A 9 0.91 7.49 7.72
CA PHE A 9 2.27 7.23 8.20
C PHE A 9 3.07 8.55 8.29
N SER A 10 4.27 8.50 8.88
CA SER A 10 5.17 9.65 8.86
C SER A 10 5.69 9.90 7.44
N GLY A 11 5.12 10.91 6.77
CA GLY A 11 5.54 11.35 5.44
C GLY A 11 4.78 10.74 4.26
N PHE A 12 3.85 9.80 4.47
CA PHE A 12 2.98 9.29 3.40
C PHE A 12 1.64 8.76 3.93
N LYS A 13 0.68 8.55 3.03
CA LYS A 13 -0.58 7.84 3.29
C LYS A 13 -0.62 6.56 2.48
N LEU A 14 -1.21 5.52 3.06
CA LEU A 14 -1.55 4.29 2.37
C LEU A 14 -3.06 4.10 2.38
N ILE A 15 -3.66 4.10 1.19
CA ILE A 15 -5.05 3.74 1.00
C ILE A 15 -5.10 2.27 0.61
N VAL A 16 -5.87 1.48 1.34
CA VAL A 16 -6.11 0.06 1.03
C VAL A 16 -7.60 -0.14 0.78
N MET A 17 -7.94 -0.60 -0.41
CA MET A 17 -9.31 -0.92 -0.81
C MET A 17 -9.42 -2.43 -1.04
N LYS A 18 -10.25 -3.10 -0.23
CA LYS A 18 -10.65 -4.48 -0.49
C LYS A 18 -11.69 -4.47 -1.61
N ILE A 19 -11.38 -5.11 -2.73
CA ILE A 19 -12.28 -5.21 -3.89
C ILE A 19 -13.33 -6.29 -3.57
N ALA A 20 -14.51 -6.21 -4.17
CA ALA A 20 -15.60 -7.16 -3.91
C ALA A 20 -15.23 -8.62 -4.23
N GLU A 21 -14.25 -8.84 -5.11
CA GLU A 21 -13.72 -10.16 -5.42
C GLU A 21 -12.81 -10.67 -4.29
N PRO A 22 -12.96 -11.95 -3.88
CA PRO A 22 -12.12 -12.54 -2.84
C PRO A 22 -10.63 -12.41 -3.17
N GLY A 23 -9.82 -12.04 -2.17
CA GLY A 23 -8.37 -11.97 -2.30
C GLY A 23 -7.83 -10.81 -3.15
N LYS A 24 -8.69 -9.90 -3.64
CA LYS A 24 -8.25 -8.72 -4.40
C LYS A 24 -8.18 -7.46 -3.56
N TYR A 25 -7.05 -6.77 -3.63
CA TYR A 25 -6.82 -5.49 -2.96
C TYR A 25 -6.24 -4.47 -3.93
N SER A 26 -6.68 -3.23 -3.81
CA SER A 26 -6.02 -2.07 -4.45
C SER A 26 -5.36 -1.23 -3.36
N LEU A 27 -4.10 -0.88 -3.59
CA LEU A 27 -3.29 -0.06 -2.69
C LEU A 27 -2.87 1.21 -3.41
N GLU A 28 -2.91 2.34 -2.72
CA GLU A 28 -2.45 3.61 -3.26
C GLU A 28 -1.61 4.35 -2.23
N PHE A 29 -0.37 4.67 -2.62
CA PHE A 29 0.54 5.46 -1.79
C PHE A 29 0.44 6.94 -2.18
N ILE A 30 0.31 7.83 -1.19
CA ILE A 30 0.27 9.28 -1.40
C ILE A 30 1.36 9.94 -0.56
N GLY A 31 2.23 10.75 -1.18
CA GLY A 31 3.38 11.36 -0.49
C GLY A 31 4.56 10.41 -0.32
N GLY A 32 5.61 10.82 0.39
CA GLY A 32 6.82 10.02 0.60
C GLY A 32 7.67 9.82 -0.67
N ILE A 33 7.52 10.72 -1.64
CA ILE A 33 8.31 10.79 -2.87
C ILE A 33 9.11 12.08 -2.89
N ASP A 34 10.29 11.99 -3.48
CA ASP A 34 11.14 13.13 -3.85
C ASP A 34 11.50 13.04 -5.33
N TYR A 35 12.01 14.13 -5.89
CA TYR A 35 12.40 14.22 -7.28
C TYR A 35 13.88 14.57 -7.36
N GLN A 36 14.66 13.69 -7.98
CA GLN A 36 16.04 14.01 -8.31
C GLN A 36 16.09 15.06 -9.43
N SER A 37 17.26 15.68 -9.61
CA SER A 37 17.46 16.76 -10.59
C SER A 37 17.21 16.35 -12.05
N ASP A 38 17.21 15.05 -12.33
CA ASP A 38 16.90 14.44 -13.63
C ASP A 38 15.41 14.08 -13.80
N GLY A 39 14.57 14.36 -12.79
CA GLY A 39 13.15 14.01 -12.77
C GLY A 39 12.85 12.60 -12.26
N THR A 40 13.86 11.83 -11.85
CA THR A 40 13.67 10.49 -11.29
C THR A 40 12.97 10.56 -9.93
N ILE A 41 11.91 9.75 -9.75
CA ILE A 41 11.19 9.62 -8.48
C ILE A 41 12.02 8.78 -7.51
N GLU A 42 12.29 9.33 -6.32
CA GLU A 42 12.94 8.62 -5.23
C GLU A 42 11.99 8.46 -4.03
N LEU A 43 11.84 7.22 -3.53
CA LEU A 43 11.04 6.96 -2.33
C LEU A 43 11.83 7.35 -1.07
N ARG A 44 11.18 8.04 -0.13
CA ARG A 44 11.81 8.48 1.13
C ARG A 44 11.23 7.81 2.38
N GLY A 45 12.06 7.80 3.43
CA GLY A 45 11.67 7.41 4.79
C GLY A 45 11.01 6.03 4.85
N GLU A 46 9.92 5.95 5.61
CA GLU A 46 9.18 4.70 5.84
C GLU A 46 8.51 4.18 4.56
N ARG A 47 8.15 5.06 3.61
CA ARG A 47 7.53 4.64 2.35
C ARG A 47 8.43 3.70 1.56
N LYS A 48 9.73 4.00 1.47
CA LYS A 48 10.70 3.15 0.77
C LYS A 48 10.71 1.72 1.34
N LYS A 49 10.72 1.61 2.66
CA LYS A 49 10.72 0.32 3.36
C LYS A 49 9.40 -0.43 3.15
N VAL A 50 8.27 0.24 3.38
CA VAL A 50 6.94 -0.38 3.25
C VAL A 50 6.68 -0.85 1.82
N GLN A 51 7.02 -0.03 0.81
CA GLN A 51 6.84 -0.39 -0.59
C GLN A 51 7.79 -1.52 -1.01
N SER A 52 9.05 -1.51 -0.55
CA SER A 52 10.00 -2.59 -0.81
C SER A 52 9.55 -3.93 -0.19
N ASP A 53 9.02 -3.90 1.04
CA ASP A 53 8.49 -5.10 1.70
C ASP A 53 7.24 -5.62 0.95
N LEU A 54 6.36 -4.72 0.50
CA LEU A 54 5.19 -5.06 -0.31
C LEU A 54 5.60 -5.78 -1.61
N ASP A 55 6.58 -5.22 -2.32
CA ASP A 55 7.07 -5.76 -3.59
C ASP A 55 7.70 -7.14 -3.42
N TYR A 56 8.51 -7.32 -2.37
CA TYR A 56 9.17 -8.58 -2.06
C TYR A 56 8.20 -9.67 -1.61
N LEU A 57 7.26 -9.35 -0.72
CA LEU A 57 6.38 -10.34 -0.09
C LEU A 57 5.17 -10.73 -0.94
N PHE A 58 4.64 -9.79 -1.72
CA PHE A 58 3.33 -9.96 -2.38
C PHE A 58 3.35 -9.74 -3.88
N THR A 59 4.44 -9.19 -4.44
CA THR A 59 4.64 -9.02 -5.88
C THR A 59 3.43 -8.34 -6.56
N PRO A 60 3.03 -7.14 -6.09
CA PRO A 60 1.87 -6.45 -6.61
C PRO A 60 2.06 -6.08 -8.07
N LYS A 61 0.95 -5.96 -8.79
CA LYS A 61 0.94 -5.40 -10.14
C LYS A 61 0.74 -3.90 -10.04
N LYS A 62 1.49 -3.10 -10.80
CA LYS A 62 1.14 -1.70 -10.98
C LYS A 62 -0.21 -1.61 -11.69
N ALA A 63 -1.12 -0.78 -11.17
CA ALA A 63 -2.39 -0.55 -11.84
C ALA A 63 -2.11 0.10 -13.22
N MET A 64 -2.86 -0.29 -14.26
CA MET A 64 -2.69 0.30 -15.60
C MET A 64 -3.21 1.75 -15.70
N SER A 65 -3.77 2.30 -14.62
CA SER A 65 -4.13 3.72 -14.56
C SER A 65 -2.86 4.56 -14.36
N ASN A 66 -2.85 5.80 -14.87
CA ASN A 66 -1.75 6.78 -14.79
C ASN A 66 -1.30 7.17 -13.36
N SER A 67 -1.65 6.40 -12.32
CA SER A 67 -1.16 6.59 -10.96
C SER A 67 0.03 5.66 -10.75
N GLU A 68 1.24 6.20 -10.90
CA GLU A 68 2.52 5.49 -10.61
C GLU A 68 2.61 4.95 -9.17
N ASN A 69 1.67 5.37 -8.31
CA ASN A 69 1.61 5.02 -6.90
C ASN A 69 0.48 4.04 -6.55
N ARG A 70 -0.24 3.51 -7.55
CA ARG A 70 -1.32 2.55 -7.35
C ARG A 70 -0.91 1.13 -7.74
N PHE A 71 -1.22 0.19 -6.86
CA PHE A 71 -0.87 -1.22 -6.92
C PHE A 71 -2.10 -2.10 -6.74
N GLU A 72 -2.08 -3.27 -7.35
CA GLU A 72 -3.13 -4.27 -7.26
C GLU A 72 -2.53 -5.60 -6.81
N LEU A 73 -3.16 -6.18 -5.79
CA LEU A 73 -2.88 -7.52 -5.29
C LEU A 73 -4.03 -8.42 -5.69
N ASN A 74 -3.69 -9.60 -6.19
CA ASN A 74 -4.65 -10.66 -6.46
C ASN A 74 -4.13 -11.96 -5.84
N PHE A 75 -4.71 -12.34 -4.71
CA PHE A 75 -4.38 -13.57 -4.00
C PHE A 75 -5.35 -14.68 -4.40
N MET A 76 -4.85 -15.63 -5.19
CA MET A 76 -5.60 -16.84 -5.56
C MET A 76 -5.83 -17.81 -4.38
N LEU A 77 -5.08 -17.63 -3.29
CA LEU A 77 -5.13 -18.48 -2.09
C LEU A 77 -5.46 -17.63 -0.86
N GLU A 78 -6.43 -18.10 -0.07
CA GLU A 78 -6.91 -17.39 1.13
C GLU A 78 -5.78 -17.15 2.16
N ASN A 79 -4.86 -18.11 2.30
CA ASN A 79 -3.70 -17.99 3.19
C ASN A 79 -2.76 -16.81 2.83
N LYS A 80 -2.72 -16.38 1.57
CA LYS A 80 -1.93 -15.21 1.15
C LYS A 80 -2.64 -13.91 1.48
N ALA A 81 -3.97 -13.88 1.38
CA ALA A 81 -4.76 -12.73 1.81
C ALA A 81 -4.65 -12.51 3.32
N GLU A 82 -4.70 -13.56 4.13
CA GLU A 82 -4.50 -13.45 5.58
C GLU A 82 -3.09 -12.96 5.94
N LYS A 83 -2.05 -13.48 5.24
CA LYS A 83 -0.67 -13.00 5.39
C LYS A 83 -0.52 -11.52 5.07
N PHE A 84 -1.22 -11.04 4.05
CA PHE A 84 -1.24 -9.63 3.70
C PHE A 84 -1.90 -8.78 4.78
N GLU A 85 -3.06 -9.20 5.31
CA GLU A 85 -3.73 -8.48 6.40
C GLU A 85 -2.86 -8.43 7.67
N LYS A 86 -2.21 -9.53 8.04
CA LYS A 86 -1.26 -9.58 9.18
C LYS A 86 -0.03 -8.69 8.96
N TRP A 87 0.50 -8.67 7.73
CA TRP A 87 1.61 -7.77 7.39
C TRP A 87 1.17 -6.30 7.48
N LEU A 88 -0.02 -5.97 6.99
CA LEU A 88 -0.58 -4.62 7.05
C LEU A 88 -0.74 -4.15 8.50
N GLU A 89 -1.30 -5.00 9.37
CA GLU A 89 -1.41 -4.72 10.81
C GLU A 89 -0.05 -4.49 11.46
N LYS A 90 0.94 -5.31 11.09
CA LYS A 90 2.31 -5.17 11.60
C LYS A 90 2.93 -3.83 11.20
N ILE A 91 2.87 -3.44 9.93
CA ILE A 91 3.47 -2.16 9.50
C ILE A 91 2.74 -0.96 10.11
N VAL A 92 1.42 -1.05 10.27
CA VAL A 92 0.63 0.00 10.94
C VAL A 92 1.10 0.16 12.38
N LYS A 93 1.34 -0.94 13.10
CA LYS A 93 1.86 -0.92 14.47
C LYS A 93 3.30 -0.41 14.54
N ASP A 94 4.19 -0.97 13.72
CA ASP A 94 5.62 -0.68 13.75
C ASP A 94 5.91 0.78 13.37
N CYS A 95 5.20 1.32 12.37
CA CYS A 95 5.31 2.71 11.92
C CYS A 95 4.38 3.67 12.67
N ARG A 96 3.63 3.19 13.69
CA ARG A 96 2.66 3.98 14.46
C ARG A 96 1.66 4.73 13.57
N ALA A 97 1.24 4.11 12.47
CA ALA A 97 0.29 4.72 11.55
C ALA A 97 -1.07 4.89 12.21
N VAL A 98 -1.71 6.03 11.96
CA VAL A 98 -3.04 6.32 12.50
C VAL A 98 -4.12 6.04 11.45
N PRO A 99 -5.24 5.41 11.84
CA PRO A 99 -6.36 5.26 10.92
C PRO A 99 -6.95 6.64 10.66
N GLU A 100 -7.12 6.99 9.38
CA GLU A 100 -7.85 8.19 8.99
C GLU A 100 -9.32 7.82 8.85
N ASN A 101 -10.16 8.39 9.71
CA ASN A 101 -11.61 8.26 9.59
C ASN A 101 -12.04 8.97 8.31
N VAL A 102 -12.54 8.19 7.35
CA VAL A 102 -13.19 8.73 6.17
C VAL A 102 -14.60 9.17 6.62
N PRO A 103 -14.96 10.46 6.55
CA PRO A 103 -16.33 10.90 6.82
C PRO A 103 -17.33 10.31 5.82
#